data_AF-K1RSA1-F1
#
_entry.id   AF-K1RSA1-F1
#
_cell.length_a   1.000
_cell.length_b   1.000
_cell.length_c   1.000
_cell.angle_alpha   90.00
_cell.angle_beta   90.00
_cell.angle_gamma   90.00
#
_symmetry.space_group_name_H-M   'P 1'
#
loop_
_entity.id
_entity.type
_entity.pdbx_description
1 polymer ?
#
loop_
_entity_poly.entity_id
_entity_poly.type
_entity_poly.pdbx_seq_one_letter_code
_entity_poly.pdbx_strand_id
1 'polypeptide(L)' 'TCPAYPVIDEIKAQMMKNGAVNAMMSGSGPTVFGIFDDPDKAEFARDQLKISGLSKQTFLTTVSKPGGTKYGKK' A
#
# COMPACT_ATOMS: atom_id res chain seq x y z
N THR A 1 -3.23 -18.62 -7.06
CA THR A 1 -3.29 -17.20 -7.46
C THR A 1 -4.34 -17.08 -8.54
N CYS A 2 -5.41 -16.30 -8.31
CA CYS A 2 -6.53 -16.19 -9.24
C CYS A 2 -6.08 -15.37 -10.47
N PRO A 3 -5.98 -15.97 -11.68
CA PRO A 3 -5.54 -15.26 -12.90
C PRO A 3 -6.53 -14.19 -13.38
N ALA A 4 -7.65 -13.99 -12.68
CA ALA A 4 -8.82 -13.28 -13.17
C ALA A 4 -8.84 -11.76 -12.91
N TYR A 5 -7.80 -11.20 -12.27
CA TYR A 5 -7.80 -9.78 -11.89
C TYR A 5 -6.45 -9.09 -12.19
N PRO A 6 -6.18 -8.75 -13.46
CA PRO A 6 -4.93 -8.08 -13.88
C PRO A 6 -4.70 -6.76 -13.14
N VAL A 7 -5.77 -6.06 -12.74
CA VAL A 7 -5.70 -4.82 -11.96
C VAL A 7 -4.95 -4.99 -10.63
N ILE A 8 -4.96 -6.20 -10.04
CA ILE A 8 -4.26 -6.48 -8.79
C ILE A 8 -2.75 -6.47 -9.02
N ASP A 9 -2.31 -7.00 -10.15
CA ASP A 9 -0.89 -7.02 -10.51
C ASP A 9 -0.42 -5.63 -10.95
N GLU A 10 -1.28 -4.82 -11.58
CA GLU A 10 -1.02 -3.40 -11.84
C GLU A 10 -0.82 -2.61 -10.54
N ILE A 11 -1.69 -2.80 -9.54
CA ILE A 11 -1.56 -2.13 -8.24
C ILE A 11 -0.28 -2.56 -7.52
N LYS A 12 0.05 -3.86 -7.53
CA LYS A 12 1.34 -4.34 -6.98
C LYS A 12 2.53 -3.72 -7.71
N ALA A 13 2.51 -3.69 -9.04
CA ALA A 13 3.59 -3.09 -9.83
C ALA A 13 3.75 -1.60 -9.54
N GLN A 14 2.64 -0.86 -9.38
CA GLN A 14 2.67 0.54 -8.95
C GLN A 14 3.27 0.70 -7.55
N MET A 15 2.89 -0.14 -6.59
CA MET A 15 3.49 -0.13 -5.26
C MET A 15 5.00 -0.38 -5.30
N MET A 16 5.44 -1.41 -6.03
CA MET A 16 6.87 -1.73 -6.18
C MET A 16 7.63 -0.60 -6.87
N LYS A 17 7.07 -0.01 -7.93
CA LYS A 17 7.67 1.12 -8.65
C LYS A 17 7.84 2.36 -7.76
N ASN A 18 6.92 2.55 -6.81
CA ASN A 18 6.93 3.66 -5.87
C ASN A 18 7.69 3.36 -4.57
N GLY A 19 8.52 2.32 -4.54
CA GLY A 19 9.45 2.05 -3.44
C GLY A 19 8.97 1.04 -2.39
N ALA A 20 7.93 0.25 -2.69
CA ALA A 20 7.58 -0.87 -1.83
C ALA A 20 8.67 -1.95 -1.88
N VAL A 21 9.03 -2.47 -0.72
CA VAL A 21 9.92 -3.64 -0.56
C VAL A 21 9.21 -4.90 -1.06
N ASN A 22 7.90 -4.99 -0.80
CA ASN A 22 7.05 -6.05 -1.29
C ASN A 22 5.61 -5.56 -1.41
N ALA A 23 4.83 -6.13 -2.32
CA ALA A 23 3.41 -5.82 -2.48
C ALA A 23 2.60 -7.11 -2.69
N MET A 24 1.52 -7.26 -1.92
CA MET A 24 0.70 -8.47 -1.97
C MET A 24 -0.77 -8.18 -1.66
N MET A 25 -1.63 -9.13 -2.06
CA MET A 25 -3.06 -9.06 -1.81
C MET A 25 -3.37 -9.62 -0.41
N SER A 26 -4.28 -8.96 0.31
CA SER A 26 -4.76 -9.39 1.62
C SER A 26 -5.95 -10.34 1.49
N GLY A 27 -5.71 -11.64 1.74
CA GLY A 27 -6.77 -12.66 1.80
C GLY A 27 -7.47 -12.90 0.46
N SER A 28 -8.81 -12.98 0.49
CA SER A 28 -9.67 -13.21 -0.69
C SER A 28 -10.22 -11.94 -1.34
N GLY A 29 -10.00 -10.77 -0.74
CA GLY A 29 -10.51 -9.49 -1.24
C GLY A 29 -9.54 -8.77 -2.19
N PRO A 30 -9.99 -7.70 -2.87
CA PRO A 30 -9.16 -6.93 -3.81
C PRO A 30 -8.13 -6.02 -3.10
N THR A 31 -8.06 -6.05 -1.77
CA THR A 31 -7.16 -5.21 -0.98
C THR A 31 -5.72 -5.61 -1.26
N VAL A 32 -4.93 -4.69 -1.81
CA VAL A 32 -3.48 -4.84 -1.98
C VAL A 32 -2.79 -3.96 -0.94
N PHE A 33 -1.75 -4.48 -0.31
CA PHE A 33 -0.89 -3.72 0.58
C PHE A 33 0.57 -3.82 0.15
N GLY A 34 1.29 -2.71 0.30
CA GLY A 34 2.73 -2.62 0.11
C GLY A 34 3.42 -2.48 1.46
N ILE A 35 4.54 -3.17 1.64
CA ILE A 35 5.45 -3.00 2.77
C ILE A 35 6.54 -2.02 2.34
N PHE A 36 6.76 -0.99 3.13
CA PHE A 36 7.78 0.02 2.90
C PHE A 36 8.73 0.04 4.10
N ASP A 37 10.03 0.20 3.81
CA ASP A 37 11.09 0.35 4.79
C ASP A 37 11.26 1.80 5.27
N ASP A 38 10.65 2.74 4.57
CA ASP A 38 10.77 4.17 4.75
C ASP A 38 9.37 4.84 4.72
N PRO A 39 9.00 5.62 5.76
CA PRO A 39 7.72 6.33 5.79
C PRO A 39 7.55 7.31 4.62
N ASP A 40 8.61 7.96 4.15
CA ASP A 40 8.53 8.94 3.06
C ASP A 40 8.19 8.24 1.73
N LYS A 41 8.76 7.05 1.48
CA LYS A 41 8.39 6.21 0.33
C LYS A 41 6.93 5.77 0.41
N ALA A 42 6.45 5.45 1.61
CA ALA A 42 5.07 5.03 1.82
C ALA A 42 4.07 6.17 1.58
N GLU A 43 4.38 7.39 2.04
CA GLU A 43 3.61 8.61 1.75
C GLU A 43 3.60 8.91 0.24
N PHE A 44 4.75 8.85 -0.41
CA PHE A 44 4.87 9.06 -1.85
C PHE A 44 4.04 8.04 -2.64
N ALA A 45 4.14 6.75 -2.31
CA ALA A 45 3.37 5.70 -2.98
C ALA A 45 1.85 5.88 -2.80
N ARG A 46 1.41 6.33 -1.62
CA ARG A 46 0.00 6.70 -1.37
C ARG A 46 -0.46 7.81 -2.31
N ASP A 47 0.34 8.86 -2.48
CA ASP A 47 -0.02 9.99 -3.34
C ASP A 47 -0.08 9.58 -4.81
N GLN A 48 0.89 8.77 -5.27
CA GLN A 48 0.88 8.21 -6.62
C GLN A 48 -0.35 7.31 -6.87
N LEU A 49 -0.72 6.47 -5.90
CA LEU A 49 -1.92 5.63 -6.00
C LEU A 49 -3.20 6.47 -6.08
N LYS A 50 -3.29 7.57 -5.32
CA LYS A 50 -4.41 8.51 -5.40
C LYS A 50 -4.49 9.20 -6.77
N ILE A 51 -3.36 9.65 -7.31
CA ILE A 51 -3.29 10.30 -8.63
C ILE A 51 -3.66 9.32 -9.74
N SER A 52 -3.21 8.07 -9.64
CA SER A 52 -3.47 7.04 -10.65
C SER A 52 -4.94 6.66 -10.81
N GLY A 53 -5.79 6.97 -9.80
CA GLY A 53 -7.20 6.59 -9.80
C GLY A 53 -7.46 5.09 -9.65
N LEU A 54 -6.41 4.26 -9.49
CA LEU A 54 -6.52 2.80 -9.41
C LEU A 54 -7.20 2.31 -8.13
N SER A 55 -7.24 3.13 -7.08
CA SER A 55 -7.90 2.80 -5.82
C SER A 55 -8.90 3.88 -5.41
N LYS A 56 -10.14 3.48 -5.12
CA LYS A 56 -11.18 4.38 -4.57
C LYS A 56 -10.84 4.84 -3.14
N GLN A 57 -10.09 4.02 -2.39
CA GLN A 57 -9.66 4.29 -1.03
C GLN A 57 -8.21 3.81 -0.85
N THR A 58 -7.36 4.65 -0.27
CA THR A 58 -5.95 4.35 0.04
C THR A 58 -5.69 4.69 1.50
N PHE A 59 -5.12 3.74 2.24
CA PHE A 59 -4.78 3.91 3.66
C PHE A 59 -3.27 3.79 3.84
N LEU A 60 -2.71 4.64 4.69
CA LEU A 60 -1.33 4.51 5.17
C LEU A 60 -1.40 4.05 6.62
N THR A 61 -0.74 2.95 6.94
CA THR A 61 -0.69 2.40 8.30
C THR A 61 0.74 2.04 8.66
N THR A 62 1.09 2.22 9.92
CA THR A 62 2.38 1.79 10.48
C THR A 62 2.17 0.53 11.30
N VAL A 63 3.21 -0.31 11.40
CA VAL A 63 3.19 -1.44 12.32
C VAL A 63 3.02 -0.89 13.74
N SER A 64 1.83 -1.06 14.31
CA SER A 64 1.62 -0.73 15.71
C SER A 64 2.46 -1.68 16.53
N LYS A 65 3.43 -1.15 17.30
CA LYS A 65 3.96 -1.87 18.45
C LYS A 65 2.77 -2.34 19.30
N PRO A 66 2.81 -3.54 19.89
CA PRO A 66 1.83 -3.90 20.91
C PRO A 66 1.98 -2.87 22.04
N GLY A 67 1.05 -1.91 22.11
CA GLY A 67 1.18 -0.74 22.98
C GLY A 67 0.88 0.63 22.36
N GLY A 68 0.35 0.71 21.12
CA GLY A 68 -0.37 1.89 20.61
C GLY A 68 0.30 3.25 20.84
N THR A 69 1.24 3.62 19.96
CA THR A 69 1.74 5.01 19.95
C THR A 69 0.96 5.81 18.92
N LYS A 70 0.25 6.84 19.40
CA LYS A 70 -0.43 7.82 18.54
C LYS A 70 0.62 8.59 17.76
N TYR A 71 0.55 8.53 16.43
CA TYR A 71 1.28 9.44 15.57
C TYR A 71 0.58 10.80 15.61
N GLY A 72 0.89 11.60 16.63
CA GLY A 72 0.61 13.03 16.62
C GLY A 72 1.71 13.71 15.81
N LYS A 73 1.35 14.27 14.65
CA LYS A 73 2.20 15.28 14.01
C LYS A 73 2.43 16.41 15.03
N LYS A 74 3.68 16.85 15.15
CA LYS A 74 4.01 18.15 15.76
C LYS A 74 3.36 19.28 14.98
#